data_AF-A0A355RKZ2-F1
#
_entry.id   AF-A0A355RKZ2-F1
#
_cell.length_a   1.000
_cell.length_b   1.000
_cell.length_c   1.000
_cell.angle_alpha   90.00
_cell.angle_beta   90.00
_cell.angle_gamma   90.00
#
_symmetry.space_group_name_H-M   'P 1'
#
loop_
_entity.id
_entity.type
_entity.pdbx_description
1 polymer ?
#
loop_
_entity_poly.entity_id
_entity_poly.type
_entity_poly.pdbx_seq_one_letter_code
_entity_poly.pdbx_strand_id
1 'polypeptide(L)' 'NFRMTMDISVYSFTAVAQRAEKLMTEGGSMLTLTYYGAEQVMPHYNVMGVAKAALEASVMYLAEDLGKDNIRVNA' A
#
# COMPACT_ATOMS: atom_id res chain seq x y z
N ASN A 1 5.35 17.64 -7.76
CA ASN A 1 4.92 17.14 -6.43
C ASN A 1 4.25 15.77 -6.56
N PHE A 2 3.14 15.62 -7.30
CA PHE A 2 2.42 14.35 -7.53
C PHE A 2 3.29 13.09 -7.72
N ARG A 3 4.19 13.07 -8.71
CA ARG A 3 5.03 11.89 -9.01
C ARG A 3 5.83 11.42 -7.79
N MET A 4 6.44 12.35 -7.06
CA MET A 4 7.24 12.04 -5.88
C MET A 4 6.38 11.52 -4.73
N THR A 5 5.18 12.09 -4.53
CA THR A 5 4.23 11.60 -3.53
C THR A 5 3.79 10.17 -3.85
N MET A 6 3.45 9.88 -5.10
CA MET A 6 3.05 8.52 -5.50
C MET A 6 4.20 7.52 -5.35
N ASP A 7 5.40 7.91 -5.76
CA ASP A 7 6.60 7.07 -5.64
C ASP A 7 6.89 6.71 -4.17
N ILE A 8 6.90 7.71 -3.28
CA ILE A 8 7.25 7.53 -1.87
C ILE A 8 6.10 6.93 -1.06
N SER A 9 4.87 7.41 -1.25
CA SER A 9 3.74 7.08 -0.38
C SER A 9 2.87 5.92 -0.87
N VAL A 10 3.08 5.45 -2.09
CA VAL A 10 2.33 4.34 -2.69
C VAL A 10 3.28 3.24 -3.18
N TYR A 11 4.08 3.55 -4.20
CA TYR A 11 4.91 2.54 -4.88
C TYR A 11 5.95 1.90 -3.96
N SER A 12 6.48 2.64 -3.00
CA SER A 12 7.44 2.12 -2.01
C SER A 12 6.93 0.86 -1.30
N PHE A 13 5.64 0.76 -0.98
CA PHE A 13 5.08 -0.42 -0.32
C PHE A 13 5.08 -1.63 -1.25
N THR A 14 4.63 -1.48 -2.50
CA THR A 14 4.73 -2.53 -3.53
C THR A 14 6.17 -2.96 -3.77
N ALA A 15 7.10 -2.00 -3.83
CA ALA A 15 8.51 -2.28 -4.05
C ALA A 15 9.14 -3.09 -2.91
N VAL A 16 8.77 -2.80 -1.66
CA VAL A 16 9.21 -3.58 -0.50
C VAL A 16 8.54 -4.95 -0.48
N ALA A 17 7.23 -5.04 -0.75
CA ALA A 17 6.48 -6.29 -0.78
C ALA A 17 7.09 -7.31 -1.76
N GLN A 18 7.41 -6.88 -2.98
CA GLN A 18 8.04 -7.74 -4.01
C GLN A 18 9.40 -8.33 -3.57
N ARG A 19 10.11 -7.67 -2.65
CA ARG A 19 11.38 -8.16 -2.11
C ARG A 19 11.15 -9.03 -0.88
N ALA A 20 10.21 -8.64 -0.02
CA ALA A 20 9.87 -9.32 1.21
C ALA A 20 9.23 -10.69 0.96
N GLU A 21 8.32 -10.79 -0.04
CA GLU A 21 7.60 -12.04 -0.36
C GLU A 21 8.56 -13.23 -0.58
N LYS A 22 9.74 -12.97 -1.18
CA LYS A 22 10.75 -13.97 -1.50
C LYS A 22 11.40 -14.58 -0.26
N LEU A 23 11.28 -13.91 0.88
CA LEU A 23 11.78 -14.34 2.18
C LEU A 23 10.68 -14.95 3.06
N MET A 24 9.40 -14.83 2.65
CA MET A 24 8.23 -15.27 3.40
C MET A 24 7.81 -16.68 2.96
N THR A 25 8.75 -17.63 3.00
CA THR A 25 8.56 -19.00 2.45
C THR A 25 7.48 -19.82 3.15
N GLU A 26 7.07 -19.42 4.36
CA GLU A 26 6.00 -20.05 5.15
C GLU A 26 4.74 -19.15 5.24
N GLY A 27 4.66 -18.15 4.37
CA GLY A 27 3.66 -17.08 4.43
C GLY A 27 4.06 -15.95 5.37
N GLY A 28 3.09 -15.11 5.72
CA GLY A 28 3.26 -14.05 6.73
C GLY A 28 2.28 -12.89 6.60
N SER A 29 2.68 -11.70 7.07
CA SER A 29 1.82 -10.52 7.09
C SER A 29 2.59 -9.25 6.76
N MET A 30 2.05 -8.43 5.87
CA MET A 30 2.50 -7.08 5.58
C MET A 30 1.45 -6.06 6.00
N LEU A 31 1.91 -4.92 6.50
CA LEU A 31 1.07 -3.83 6.98
C LEU A 31 1.63 -2.50 6.48
N THR A 32 0.74 -1.63 6.02
CA THR A 32 1.03 -0.22 5.77
C THR A 32 0.10 0.66 6.62
N LEU A 33 0.22 1.98 6.51
CA LEU A 33 -0.67 2.91 7.21
C LEU A 33 -1.31 3.87 6.20
N THR A 34 -2.65 3.92 6.24
CA THR A 34 -3.45 4.91 5.52
C THR A 34 -4.00 5.99 6.45
N TYR A 35 -4.78 6.92 5.89
CA TYR A 35 -5.43 7.99 6.63
C TYR A 35 -6.78 8.33 6.01
N TYR A 36 -7.75 8.73 6.84
CA TYR A 36 -9.14 9.03 6.46
C TYR A 36 -9.30 10.04 5.29
N GLY A 37 -8.28 10.88 5.05
CA GLY A 37 -8.20 11.74 3.87
C GLY A 37 -8.12 11.02 2.52
N ALA A 38 -8.04 9.68 2.50
CA ALA A 38 -8.20 8.83 1.32
C ALA A 38 -9.67 8.70 0.87
N GLU A 39 -10.59 8.63 1.83
CA GLU A 39 -12.02 8.39 1.58
C GLU A 39 -12.83 9.68 1.50
N GLN A 40 -12.41 10.72 2.22
CA GLN A 40 -13.10 12.01 2.26
C GLN A 40 -12.14 13.19 2.09
N VAL A 41 -12.66 14.28 1.51
CA VAL A 41 -11.89 15.51 1.30
C VAL A 41 -11.56 16.13 2.66
N MET A 42 -10.28 16.08 3.03
CA MET A 42 -9.76 16.71 4.23
C MET A 42 -9.00 17.99 3.86
N PRO A 43 -9.31 19.15 4.48
CA PRO A 43 -8.57 20.39 4.25
C PRO A 43 -7.06 20.17 4.45
N HIS A 44 -6.25 20.77 3.57
CA HIS A 44 -4.79 20.69 3.59
C HIS A 44 -4.16 19.31 3.34
N TYR A 45 -4.94 18.25 3.12
CA TYR A 45 -4.41 16.91 2.82
C TYR A 45 -4.03 16.74 1.33
N ASN A 46 -4.54 17.61 0.45
CA ASN A 46 -4.09 17.83 -0.93
C ASN A 46 -3.81 16.50 -1.69
N VAL A 47 -2.63 16.40 -2.32
CA VAL A 47 -2.20 15.24 -3.11
C VAL A 47 -1.97 13.98 -2.27
N MET A 48 -1.81 14.13 -0.95
CA MET A 48 -1.63 12.98 -0.06
C MET A 48 -2.91 12.13 0.02
N GLY A 49 -4.09 12.74 -0.07
CA GLY A 49 -5.37 12.00 -0.11
C GLY A 49 -5.44 11.06 -1.32
N VAL A 50 -5.05 11.55 -2.49
CA VAL A 50 -4.96 10.72 -3.71
C VAL A 50 -3.95 9.59 -3.55
N ALA A 51 -2.80 9.88 -2.94
CA ALA A 51 -1.80 8.86 -2.68
C ALA A 51 -2.31 7.78 -1.71
N LYS A 52 -3.02 8.16 -0.63
CA LYS A 52 -3.56 7.19 0.33
C LYS A 52 -4.69 6.33 -0.25
N ALA A 53 -5.55 6.91 -1.08
CA ALA A 53 -6.55 6.12 -1.83
C ALA A 53 -5.88 5.11 -2.79
N ALA A 54 -4.80 5.52 -3.48
CA ALA A 54 -4.05 4.60 -4.33
C ALA A 54 -3.28 3.53 -3.53
N LEU A 55 -2.80 3.85 -2.33
CA LEU A 55 -2.17 2.90 -1.41
C LEU A 55 -3.17 1.85 -0.94
N GLU A 56 -4.38 2.25 -0.55
CA GLU A 56 -5.48 1.32 -0.18
C GLU A 56 -5.85 0.40 -1.33
N ALA A 57 -5.94 0.93 -2.55
CA ALA A 57 -6.12 0.11 -3.74
C ALA A 57 -4.98 -0.90 -3.90
N SER A 58 -3.72 -0.46 -3.76
CA SER A 58 -2.56 -1.35 -3.89
C SER A 58 -2.57 -2.49 -2.86
N VAL A 59 -3.09 -2.26 -1.65
CA VAL A 59 -3.23 -3.29 -0.61
C VAL A 59 -4.18 -4.39 -1.05
N MET A 60 -5.32 -4.06 -1.64
CA MET A 60 -6.27 -5.06 -2.15
C MET A 60 -5.66 -5.92 -3.26
N TYR A 61 -4.93 -5.31 -4.20
CA TYR A 61 -4.26 -6.05 -5.27
C TYR A 61 -3.13 -6.95 -4.74
N LEU A 62 -2.31 -6.43 -3.82
CA LEU A 62 -1.24 -7.21 -3.20
C LEU A 62 -1.78 -8.37 -2.34
N ALA A 63 -2.90 -8.15 -1.64
CA ALA A 63 -3.53 -9.20 -0.85
C ALA A 63 -4.03 -10.36 -1.73
N GLU A 64 -4.58 -10.05 -2.91
CA GLU A 64 -5.01 -11.08 -3.85
C GLU A 64 -3.82 -11.80 -4.48
N ASP A 65 -2.82 -11.06 -4.94
CA ASP A 65 -1.64 -11.64 -5.60
C ASP A 65 -0.86 -12.59 -4.68
N LEU A 66 -0.75 -12.24 -3.40
CA LEU A 66 0.10 -12.94 -2.42
C LEU A 66 -0.69 -13.85 -1.47
N GLY A 67 -2.02 -13.81 -1.52
CA GLY A 67 -2.89 -14.64 -0.68
C GLY A 67 -2.67 -16.14 -0.92
N LYS A 68 -2.40 -16.54 -2.18
CA LYS A 68 -2.05 -17.92 -2.54
C LYS A 68 -0.78 -18.44 -1.86
N ASP A 69 0.13 -17.54 -1.50
CA ASP A 69 1.39 -17.85 -0.83
C ASP A 69 1.26 -17.72 0.71
N ASN A 70 0.03 -17.66 1.23
CA ASN A 70 -0.29 -17.48 2.64
C ASN A 70 0.27 -16.17 3.23
N ILE A 71 0.38 -15.12 2.41
CA ILE A 71 0.80 -13.78 2.83
C ILE A 71 -0.40 -12.85 2.86
N ARG A 72 -0.70 -12.30 4.03
CA ARG A 72 -1.79 -11.32 4.22
C ARG A 72 -1.24 -9.90 4.08
N VAL A 73 -2.00 -9.01 3.43
CA VAL A 73 -1.62 -7.60 3.25
C VAL A 73 -2.76 -6.70 3.75
N ASN A 74 -2.46 -5.75 4.63
CA ASN A 74 -3.45 -4.87 5.27
C ASN A 74 -2.94 -3.42 5.38
N ALA A 75 -3.84 -2.49 5.68
CA ALA A 75 -3.56 -1.07 5.93
C ALA A 75 -4.29 -0.56 7.18
#